data_AF-A0A2I0QID3-F1
#
_entry.id   AF-A0A2I0QID3-F1
#
_cell.length_a   1.000
_cell.length_b   1.000
_cell.length_c   1.000
_cell.angle_alpha   90.00
_cell.angle_beta   90.00
_cell.angle_gamma   90.00
#
_symmetry.space_group_name_H-M   'P 1'
#
loop_
_entity.id
_entity.type
_entity.pdbx_description
1 polymer ?
#
loop_
_entity_poly.entity_id
_entity_poly.type
_entity_poly.pdbx_seq_one_letter_code
_entity_poly.pdbx_strand_id
1 'polypeptide(L)'
;MVKALKYEILRQKNLKSVGGEAKMETRGYDENQMVTVPMRTKETADDYRYLPDPDIPPIYLKEISEKIVLPETPRSRTKRLISEYGIRDDYADILVRNKEIADIFEEIVSHDKFMAEISSSWICGEVLRQLNYRDMEWNDEKNKLNKKILSDLFVLLANNSITENTGKKILERVIDSGELPCDIVEKENLR
;
A
#
# COMPACT_ATOMS: atom_id res chain seq x y z
N MET A 1 -12.25 3.48 -13.56
CA MET A 1 -13.46 3.29 -12.72
C MET A 1 -14.11 4.60 -12.23
N VAL A 2 -13.43 5.47 -11.47
CA VAL A 2 -14.04 6.71 -10.93
C VAL A 2 -14.66 7.60 -12.01
N LYS A 3 -13.99 7.76 -13.16
CA LYS A 3 -14.48 8.56 -14.30
C LYS A 3 -15.80 8.01 -14.86
N ALA A 4 -15.88 6.69 -15.07
CA ALA A 4 -17.09 6.02 -15.54
C ALA A 4 -18.27 6.22 -14.59
N LEU A 5 -18.07 6.07 -13.28
CA LEU A 5 -19.10 6.30 -12.27
C LEU A 5 -19.56 7.76 -12.24
N LYS A 6 -18.63 8.73 -12.31
CA LYS A 6 -18.97 10.15 -12.36
C LYS A 6 -19.86 10.48 -13.56
N TYR A 7 -19.52 9.95 -14.74
CA TYR A 7 -20.31 10.13 -15.94
C TYR A 7 -21.71 9.51 -15.78
N GLU A 8 -21.79 8.27 -15.30
CA GLU A 8 -23.08 7.57 -15.15
C GLU A 8 -23.99 8.25 -14.12
N ILE A 9 -23.42 8.76 -13.01
CA ILE A 9 -24.18 9.55 -12.02
C ILE A 9 -24.78 10.81 -12.67
N LEU A 10 -23.99 11.54 -13.45
CA LEU A 10 -24.47 12.74 -14.16
C LEU A 10 -25.55 12.39 -15.18
N ARG A 11 -25.34 11.34 -15.95
CA ARG A 11 -26.31 10.85 -16.94
C ARG A 11 -27.65 10.50 -16.28
N GLN A 12 -27.65 9.69 -15.21
CA GLN A 12 -28.88 9.29 -14.53
C GLN A 12 -29.59 10.47 -13.86
N LYS A 13 -28.83 11.43 -13.30
CA LYS A 13 -29.39 12.68 -12.77
C LYS A 13 -30.10 13.49 -13.87
N ASN A 14 -29.45 13.68 -15.02
CA ASN A 14 -30.04 14.41 -16.15
C ASN A 14 -31.25 13.68 -16.72
N LEU A 15 -31.21 12.35 -16.80
CA LEU A 15 -32.35 11.55 -17.26
C LEU A 15 -33.57 11.78 -16.36
N LYS A 16 -33.35 11.78 -15.03
CA LYS A 16 -34.39 12.02 -14.04
C LYS A 16 -34.93 13.45 -14.06
N SER A 17 -34.09 14.46 -14.31
CA SER A 17 -34.52 15.87 -14.33
C SER A 17 -35.45 16.22 -15.49
N VAL A 18 -35.35 15.50 -16.61
CA VAL A 18 -36.23 15.65 -17.78
C VAL A 18 -37.45 14.70 -17.69
N GLY A 19 -37.68 14.07 -16.52
CA GLY A 19 -38.81 13.16 -16.28
C GLY A 19 -38.64 11.77 -16.90
N GLY A 20 -37.44 11.41 -17.38
CA GLY A 20 -37.14 10.08 -17.88
C GLY A 20 -36.81 9.09 -16.76
N GLU A 21 -37.12 7.81 -17.01
CA GLU A 21 -36.81 6.72 -16.09
C GLU A 21 -35.53 5.98 -16.50
N ALA A 22 -34.69 5.65 -15.51
CA ALA A 22 -33.53 4.81 -15.73
C ALA A 22 -33.96 3.36 -15.93
N LYS A 23 -33.83 2.86 -17.16
CA LYS A 23 -34.09 1.45 -17.50
C LYS A 23 -32.95 0.56 -17.01
N MET A 24 -33.25 -0.70 -16.73
CA MET A 24 -32.24 -1.70 -16.41
C MET A 24 -31.44 -2.06 -17.67
N GLU A 25 -30.16 -1.67 -17.70
CA GLU A 25 -29.28 -1.89 -18.85
C GLU A 25 -27.85 -2.17 -18.39
N THR A 26 -27.14 -2.95 -19.19
CA THR A 26 -25.69 -3.10 -19.09
C THR A 26 -25.04 -2.07 -20.01
N ARG A 27 -24.17 -1.22 -19.44
CA ARG A 27 -23.42 -0.20 -20.19
C ARG A 27 -21.92 -0.48 -20.08
N GLY A 28 -21.20 -0.22 -21.17
CA GLY A 28 -19.74 -0.16 -21.19
C GLY A 28 -19.26 1.27 -20.97
N TYR A 29 -17.98 1.44 -20.65
CA TYR A 29 -17.33 2.75 -20.61
C TYR A 29 -16.33 2.86 -21.76
N ASP A 30 -16.51 3.86 -22.62
CA ASP A 30 -15.58 4.19 -23.70
C ASP A 30 -14.54 5.19 -23.18
N GLU A 31 -13.28 4.77 -23.12
CA GLU A 31 -12.20 5.61 -22.60
C GLU A 31 -11.84 6.77 -23.53
N ASN A 32 -11.97 6.61 -24.85
CA ASN A 32 -11.62 7.63 -25.84
C ASN A 32 -12.61 8.80 -25.78
N GLN A 33 -13.89 8.47 -25.65
CA GLN A 33 -14.96 9.47 -25.58
C GLN A 33 -15.29 9.89 -24.14
N MET A 34 -14.78 9.17 -23.14
CA MET A 34 -15.08 9.34 -21.72
C MET A 34 -16.59 9.28 -21.40
N VAL A 35 -17.32 8.41 -22.10
CA VAL A 35 -18.78 8.24 -21.94
C VAL A 35 -19.15 6.79 -21.61
N THR A 36 -20.32 6.59 -20.99
CA THR A 36 -20.93 5.26 -20.92
C THR A 36 -21.81 5.01 -22.13
N VAL A 37 -21.71 3.84 -22.73
CA VAL A 37 -22.42 3.44 -23.95
C VAL A 37 -23.33 2.24 -23.64
N PRO A 38 -24.61 2.23 -24.02
CA PRO A 38 -25.47 1.07 -23.81
C PRO A 38 -24.96 -0.12 -24.61
N MET A 39 -24.93 -1.29 -23.99
CA MET A 39 -24.54 -2.54 -24.68
C MET A 39 -25.73 -3.49 -24.80
N ARG A 40 -26.39 -3.79 -23.68
CA ARG A 40 -27.54 -4.70 -23.62
C ARG A 40 -28.62 -4.10 -22.75
N THR A 41 -29.82 -3.96 -23.29
CA THR A 41 -31.04 -3.69 -22.52
C THR A 41 -31.53 -4.99 -21.92
N LYS A 42 -31.80 -5.01 -20.60
CA LYS A 42 -32.38 -6.17 -19.93
C LYS A 42 -33.87 -5.91 -19.69
N GLU A 43 -34.72 -6.76 -20.25
CA GLU A 43 -36.17 -6.70 -19.96
C GLU A 43 -36.50 -7.51 -18.68
N THR A 44 -35.75 -8.56 -18.38
CA THR A 44 -35.85 -9.38 -17.16
C THR A 44 -34.46 -9.84 -16.70
N ALA A 45 -34.37 -10.40 -15.48
CA ALA A 45 -33.16 -11.08 -15.02
C ALA A 45 -32.98 -12.39 -15.82
N ASP A 46 -31.73 -12.69 -16.23
CA ASP A 46 -31.43 -13.95 -16.93
C ASP A 46 -31.65 -15.14 -15.97
N ASP A 47 -32.36 -16.17 -16.43
CA ASP A 47 -32.50 -17.43 -15.69
C ASP A 47 -31.26 -18.30 -15.90
N TYR A 48 -30.33 -18.20 -14.95
CA TYR A 48 -29.08 -18.97 -14.96
C TYR A 48 -29.27 -20.45 -14.61
N ARG A 49 -30.49 -20.88 -14.23
CA ARG A 49 -30.83 -22.28 -13.93
C ARG A 49 -29.82 -22.92 -12.97
N TYR A 50 -29.53 -22.23 -11.86
CA TYR A 50 -28.61 -22.72 -10.83
C TYR A 50 -29.05 -24.11 -10.35
N LEU A 51 -28.17 -25.09 -10.52
CA LEU A 51 -28.29 -26.44 -9.99
C LEU A 51 -27.00 -26.73 -9.21
N PRO A 52 -27.06 -27.45 -8.08
CA PRO A 52 -25.85 -27.99 -7.46
C PRO A 52 -25.08 -28.82 -8.47
N ASP A 53 -23.78 -28.55 -8.58
CA ASP A 53 -22.90 -29.34 -9.43
C ASP A 53 -22.83 -30.78 -8.88
N PRO A 54 -23.35 -31.81 -9.59
CA PRO A 54 -23.37 -33.18 -9.09
C PRO A 54 -21.96 -33.79 -9.03
N ASP A 55 -21.00 -33.23 -9.76
CA ASP A 55 -19.62 -33.72 -9.80
C ASP A 55 -18.79 -33.20 -8.62
N ILE A 56 -19.26 -32.15 -7.94
CA ILE A 56 -18.58 -31.55 -6.79
C ILE A 56 -19.35 -31.89 -5.50
N PRO A 57 -18.81 -32.79 -4.63
CA PRO A 57 -19.44 -33.08 -3.36
C PRO A 57 -19.45 -31.85 -2.45
N PRO A 58 -20.42 -31.73 -1.52
CA PRO A 58 -20.47 -30.62 -0.57
C PRO A 58 -19.18 -30.51 0.27
N ILE A 59 -18.63 -29.31 0.36
CA ILE A 59 -17.41 -29.01 1.12
C ILE A 59 -17.78 -28.57 2.54
N TYR A 60 -17.35 -29.34 3.55
CA TYR A 60 -17.55 -29.00 4.96
C TYR A 60 -16.29 -28.36 5.55
N LEU A 61 -16.35 -27.06 5.86
CA LEU A 61 -15.17 -26.27 6.27
C LEU A 61 -14.94 -26.20 7.79
N LYS A 62 -15.76 -26.87 8.61
CA LYS A 62 -15.75 -26.71 10.09
C LYS A 62 -14.37 -26.97 10.70
N GLU A 63 -13.77 -28.12 10.39
CA GLU A 63 -12.45 -28.51 10.91
C GLU A 63 -11.29 -27.66 10.38
N ILE A 64 -11.47 -27.02 9.21
CA ILE A 64 -10.46 -26.17 8.58
C ILE A 64 -10.49 -24.78 9.22
N SER A 65 -11.68 -24.25 9.49
CA SER A 65 -11.85 -22.91 10.07
C SER A 65 -11.22 -22.77 11.46
N GLU A 66 -11.22 -23.84 12.26
CA GLU A 66 -10.61 -23.86 13.60
C GLU A 66 -9.07 -23.90 13.56
N LYS A 67 -8.48 -24.28 12.42
CA LYS A 67 -7.02 -24.41 12.25
C LYS A 67 -6.37 -23.19 11.57
N ILE A 68 -7.17 -22.28 10.99
CA ILE A 68 -6.66 -21.10 10.26
C ILE A 68 -6.42 -19.96 11.24
N VAL A 69 -5.16 -19.55 11.37
CA VAL A 69 -4.80 -18.29 12.02
C VAL A 69 -4.81 -17.19 10.98
N LEU A 70 -5.71 -16.22 11.13
CA LEU A 70 -5.76 -15.05 10.25
C LEU A 70 -4.68 -14.03 10.68
N PRO A 71 -3.92 -13.46 9.73
CA PRO A 71 -3.00 -12.38 10.05
C PRO A 71 -3.75 -11.13 10.49
N GLU A 72 -3.02 -10.22 11.14
CA GLU A 72 -3.55 -8.93 11.50
C GLU A 72 -4.05 -8.17 10.25
N THR A 73 -5.28 -7.65 10.32
CA THR A 73 -5.82 -6.84 9.23
C THR A 73 -5.13 -5.47 9.14
N PRO A 74 -5.01 -4.88 7.94
CA PRO A 74 -4.49 -3.52 7.77
C PRO A 74 -5.11 -2.50 8.73
N ARG A 75 -6.43 -2.54 8.90
CA ARG A 75 -7.15 -1.62 9.79
C ARG A 75 -6.80 -1.81 11.26
N SER A 76 -6.62 -3.06 11.70
CA SER A 76 -6.16 -3.36 13.07
C SER A 76 -4.73 -2.85 13.26
N ARG A 77 -3.86 -3.17 12.31
CA ARG A 77 -2.45 -2.80 12.34
C ARG A 77 -2.26 -1.29 12.43
N THR A 78 -2.97 -0.53 11.59
CA THR A 78 -2.93 0.94 11.59
C THR A 78 -3.24 1.51 12.97
N LYS A 79 -4.34 1.07 13.59
CA LYS A 79 -4.72 1.49 14.95
C LYS A 79 -3.65 1.14 15.98
N ARG A 80 -3.11 -0.08 15.88
CA ARG A 80 -2.05 -0.56 16.77
C ARG A 80 -0.79 0.28 16.65
N LEU A 81 -0.31 0.53 15.42
CA LEU A 81 0.90 1.33 15.18
C LEU A 81 0.77 2.74 15.77
N ILE A 82 -0.39 3.37 15.60
CA ILE A 82 -0.67 4.69 16.18
C ILE A 82 -0.67 4.61 17.72
N SER A 83 -1.35 3.62 18.31
CA SER A 83 -1.46 3.52 19.77
C SER A 83 -0.17 3.09 20.48
N GLU A 84 0.64 2.21 19.87
CA GLU A 84 1.81 1.61 20.50
C GLU A 84 3.09 2.42 20.27
N TYR A 85 3.20 3.05 19.09
CA TYR A 85 4.41 3.77 18.66
C TYR A 85 4.20 5.28 18.52
N GLY A 86 2.96 5.79 18.67
CA GLY A 86 2.67 7.23 18.65
C GLY A 86 2.90 7.90 17.29
N ILE A 87 2.95 7.12 16.20
CA ILE A 87 3.16 7.67 14.86
C ILE A 87 1.90 8.38 14.34
N ARG A 88 2.11 9.30 13.38
CA ARG A 88 1.01 10.00 12.73
C ARG A 88 0.14 9.06 11.89
N ASP A 89 -1.15 9.38 11.82
CA ASP A 89 -2.17 8.60 11.11
C ASP A 89 -1.84 8.43 9.61
N ASP A 90 -1.34 9.49 8.97
CA ASP A 90 -0.96 9.45 7.55
C ASP A 90 0.23 8.52 7.28
N TYR A 91 1.22 8.46 8.16
CA TYR A 91 2.33 7.50 8.05
C TYR A 91 1.86 6.07 8.34
N ALA A 92 1.02 5.86 9.35
CA ALA A 92 0.48 4.54 9.65
C ALA A 92 -0.29 3.97 8.45
N ASP A 93 -1.13 4.79 7.80
CA ASP A 93 -1.87 4.42 6.59
C ASP A 93 -0.95 4.09 5.40
N ILE A 94 0.18 4.79 5.26
CA ILE A 94 1.15 4.51 4.20
C ILE A 94 1.91 3.22 4.46
N LEU A 95 2.43 3.03 5.69
CA LEU A 95 3.20 1.84 6.06
C LEU A 95 2.40 0.56 5.84
N VAL A 96 1.13 0.56 6.25
CA VAL A 96 0.27 -0.63 6.20
C VAL A 96 -0.17 -1.01 4.78
N ARG A 97 0.00 -0.14 3.77
CA ARG A 97 -0.30 -0.47 2.35
C ARG A 97 0.55 -1.63 1.85
N ASN A 98 1.78 -1.75 2.34
CA ASN A 98 2.65 -2.86 2.04
C ASN A 98 3.05 -3.55 3.35
N LYS A 99 2.67 -4.82 3.48
CA LYS A 99 2.94 -5.63 4.68
C LYS A 99 4.42 -5.63 5.05
N GLU A 100 5.31 -5.75 4.07
CA GLU A 100 6.75 -5.90 4.29
C GLU A 100 7.36 -4.61 4.82
N ILE A 101 6.99 -3.48 4.23
CA ILE A 101 7.38 -2.13 4.70
C ILE A 101 6.94 -1.95 6.17
N ALA A 102 5.72 -2.34 6.50
CA ALA A 102 5.24 -2.29 7.88
C ALA A 102 5.99 -3.27 8.80
N ASP A 103 6.31 -4.49 8.34
CA ASP A 103 7.10 -5.47 9.11
C ASP A 103 8.50 -4.92 9.44
N ILE A 104 9.14 -4.24 8.48
CA ILE A 104 10.46 -3.62 8.66
C ILE A 104 10.41 -2.46 9.65
N PHE A 105 9.40 -1.59 9.52
CA PHE A 105 9.20 -0.50 10.47
C PHE A 105 9.08 -1.04 11.90
N GLU A 106 8.27 -2.08 12.10
CA GLU A 106 8.09 -2.66 13.42
C GLU A 106 9.35 -3.35 13.93
N GLU A 107 10.10 -4.05 13.08
CA GLU A 107 11.38 -4.63 13.46
C GLU A 107 12.38 -3.56 13.92
N ILE A 108 12.50 -2.44 13.21
CA ILE A 108 13.39 -1.33 13.58
C ILE A 108 12.98 -0.74 14.93
N VAL A 109 11.69 -0.45 15.11
CA VAL A 109 11.17 0.22 16.32
C VAL A 109 11.06 -0.73 17.51
N SER A 110 11.04 -2.05 17.28
CA SER A 110 11.05 -3.06 18.35
C SER A 110 12.31 -2.98 19.22
N HIS A 111 13.43 -2.52 18.65
CA HIS A 111 14.69 -2.35 19.37
C HIS A 111 14.76 -1.02 20.13
N ASP A 112 14.17 0.04 19.57
CA ASP A 112 14.10 1.36 20.20
C ASP A 112 12.83 2.12 19.76
N LYS A 113 11.92 2.35 20.72
CA LYS A 113 10.67 3.07 20.48
C LYS A 113 10.87 4.54 20.15
N PHE A 114 11.97 5.16 20.59
CA PHE A 114 12.26 6.56 20.25
C PHE A 114 12.51 6.74 18.75
N MET A 115 12.78 5.66 18.03
CA MET A 115 13.00 5.67 16.58
C MET A 115 11.70 5.69 15.77
N ALA A 116 10.53 5.56 16.40
CA ALA A 116 9.25 5.46 15.71
C ALA A 116 8.97 6.65 14.78
N GLU A 117 9.20 7.87 15.26
CA GLU A 117 8.89 9.08 14.50
C GLU A 117 9.87 9.29 13.34
N ILE A 118 11.18 9.18 13.58
CA ILE A 118 12.20 9.28 12.53
C ILE A 118 12.03 8.17 11.49
N SER A 119 11.87 6.93 11.92
CA SER A 119 11.75 5.78 11.01
C SER A 119 10.49 5.87 10.16
N SER A 120 9.33 6.20 10.74
CA SER A 120 8.09 6.35 9.96
C SER A 120 8.18 7.48 8.94
N SER A 121 8.73 8.64 9.34
CA SER A 121 8.93 9.79 8.44
C SER A 121 9.87 9.46 7.29
N TRP A 122 11.02 8.85 7.57
CA TRP A 122 12.01 8.52 6.53
C TRP A 122 11.57 7.38 5.62
N ILE A 123 10.91 6.35 6.16
CA ILE A 123 10.38 5.26 5.34
C ILE A 123 9.31 5.80 4.39
N CYS A 124 8.32 6.51 4.92
CA CYS A 124 7.22 7.06 4.12
C CYS A 124 7.66 8.16 3.15
N GLY A 125 8.65 8.96 3.55
CA GLY A 125 9.11 10.11 2.79
C GLY A 125 10.19 9.79 1.77
N GLU A 126 11.35 9.28 2.23
CA GLU A 126 12.54 9.17 1.38
C GLU A 126 12.74 7.75 0.84
N VAL A 127 12.59 6.71 1.66
CA VAL A 127 12.80 5.31 1.21
C VAL A 127 11.80 4.96 0.11
N LEU A 128 10.50 5.14 0.37
CA LEU A 128 9.46 4.89 -0.63
C LEU A 128 9.61 5.78 -1.87
N ARG A 129 10.08 7.02 -1.71
CA ARG A 129 10.35 7.90 -2.85
C ARG A 129 11.47 7.36 -3.74
N GLN A 130 12.57 6.91 -3.15
CA GLN A 130 13.74 6.42 -3.89
C GLN A 130 13.44 5.08 -4.59
N LEU A 131 12.64 4.22 -3.96
CA LEU A 131 12.13 2.98 -4.57
C LEU A 131 11.21 3.28 -5.76
N ASN A 132 10.23 4.18 -5.58
CA ASN A 132 9.33 4.59 -6.66
C ASN A 132 10.08 5.28 -7.81
N TYR A 133 11.09 6.11 -7.51
CA TYR A 133 11.89 6.78 -8.54
C TYR A 133 12.69 5.80 -9.40
N ARG A 134 13.13 4.68 -8.81
CA ARG A 134 13.86 3.61 -9.50
C ARG A 134 12.96 2.55 -10.11
N ASP A 135 11.63 2.68 -9.97
CA ASP A 135 10.64 1.66 -10.35
C ASP A 135 10.97 0.29 -9.74
N MET A 136 11.35 0.30 -8.45
CA MET A 136 11.75 -0.88 -7.68
C MET A 136 10.78 -1.11 -6.52
N GLU A 137 10.51 -2.39 -6.25
CA GLU A 137 9.84 -2.80 -5.02
C GLU A 137 10.86 -3.07 -3.91
N TRP A 138 10.37 -3.14 -2.66
CA TRP A 138 11.24 -3.45 -1.52
C TRP A 138 12.01 -4.78 -1.69
N ASN A 139 11.34 -5.82 -2.21
CA ASN A 139 11.91 -7.15 -2.42
C ASN A 139 12.63 -7.34 -3.77
N ASP A 140 12.85 -6.28 -4.55
CA ASP A 140 13.58 -6.40 -5.82
C ASP A 140 15.03 -6.86 -5.56
N GLU A 141 15.55 -7.79 -6.36
CA GLU A 141 16.93 -8.28 -6.26
C GLU A 141 17.99 -7.16 -6.42
N LYS A 142 17.61 -6.10 -7.14
CA LYS A 142 18.43 -4.90 -7.33
C LYS A 142 18.49 -4.02 -6.08
N ASN A 143 17.47 -4.08 -5.22
CA ASN A 143 17.46 -3.32 -3.98
C ASN A 143 18.44 -3.95 -2.98
N LYS A 144 19.53 -3.25 -2.67
CA LYS A 144 20.50 -3.68 -1.66
C LYS A 144 20.17 -3.18 -0.26
N LEU A 145 19.07 -2.42 -0.08
CA LEU A 145 18.60 -2.06 1.24
C LEU A 145 18.22 -3.30 2.03
N ASN A 146 18.69 -3.34 3.27
CA ASN A 146 18.25 -4.30 4.24
C ASN A 146 17.89 -3.57 5.54
N LYS A 147 17.24 -4.33 6.43
CA LYS A 147 16.71 -3.82 7.70
C LYS A 147 17.81 -3.25 8.61
N LYS A 148 18.98 -3.91 8.63
CA LYS A 148 20.14 -3.48 9.44
C LYS A 148 20.66 -2.14 8.97
N ILE A 149 20.83 -1.99 7.65
CA ILE A 149 21.31 -0.76 7.05
C ILE A 149 20.35 0.40 7.33
N LEU A 150 19.03 0.19 7.20
CA LEU A 150 18.06 1.24 7.53
C LEU A 150 18.12 1.60 9.02
N SER A 151 18.20 0.61 9.91
CA SER A 151 18.35 0.84 11.34
C SER A 151 19.59 1.68 11.63
N ASP A 152 20.75 1.34 11.06
CA ASP A 152 22.00 2.06 11.26
C ASP A 152 21.90 3.51 10.75
N LEU A 153 21.28 3.72 9.58
CA LEU A 153 21.06 5.05 9.02
C LEU A 153 20.17 5.90 9.94
N PHE A 154 19.09 5.33 10.46
CA PHE A 154 18.18 6.03 11.36
C PHE A 154 18.85 6.33 12.70
N VAL A 155 19.71 5.45 13.23
CA VAL A 155 20.53 5.71 14.43
C VAL A 155 21.45 6.91 14.23
N LEU A 156 22.10 7.02 13.07
CA LEU A 156 22.96 8.17 12.76
C LEU A 156 22.16 9.48 12.67
N LEU A 157 20.95 9.44 12.11
CA LEU A 157 20.05 10.59 12.03
C LEU A 157 19.51 10.99 13.42
N ALA A 158 19.09 10.02 14.22
CA ALA A 158 18.55 10.26 15.57
C ALA A 158 19.59 10.87 16.51
N ASN A 159 20.85 10.45 16.40
CA ASN A 159 21.96 10.99 17.17
C ASN A 159 22.45 12.37 16.67
N ASN A 160 21.85 12.92 15.62
CA ASN A 160 22.33 14.12 14.90
C ASN A 160 23.80 14.01 14.44
N SER A 161 24.30 12.79 14.23
CA SER A 161 25.65 12.54 13.72
C SER A 161 25.78 12.89 12.24
N ILE A 162 24.65 12.95 11.52
CA ILE A 162 24.55 13.36 10.13
C ILE A 162 23.36 14.30 9.94
N THR A 163 23.49 15.24 9.00
CA THR A 163 22.37 16.09 8.58
C THR A 163 21.39 15.34 7.67
N GLU A 164 20.15 15.80 7.56
CA GLU A 164 19.16 15.20 6.64
C GLU A 164 19.65 15.14 5.18
N ASN A 165 20.35 16.18 4.72
CA ASN A 165 20.89 16.22 3.36
C ASN A 165 21.96 15.15 3.15
N THR A 166 22.81 14.92 4.15
CA THR A 166 23.79 13.84 4.15
C THR A 166 23.10 12.49 4.16
N GLY A 167 22.08 12.30 5.00
CA GLY A 167 21.32 11.06 5.08
C GLY A 167 20.67 10.66 3.75
N LYS A 168 20.14 11.63 2.98
CA LYS A 168 19.57 11.36 1.65
C LYS A 168 20.61 10.85 0.66
N LYS A 169 21.79 11.48 0.62
CA LYS A 169 22.91 11.03 -0.23
C LYS A 169 23.39 9.63 0.14
N ILE A 170 23.48 9.35 1.44
CA ILE A 170 23.85 8.02 1.93
C ILE A 170 22.81 7.00 1.49
N LEU A 171 21.51 7.28 1.67
CA LEU A 171 20.45 6.36 1.29
C LEU A 171 20.49 6.02 -0.20
N GLU A 172 20.66 7.02 -1.07
CA GLU A 172 20.80 6.81 -2.52
C GLU A 172 21.94 5.86 -2.86
N ARG A 173 23.10 6.03 -2.22
CA ARG A 173 24.27 5.19 -2.45
C ARG A 173 24.06 3.78 -1.93
N VAL A 174 23.50 3.64 -0.73
CA VAL A 174 23.26 2.36 -0.08
C VAL A 174 22.31 1.48 -0.90
N ILE A 175 21.28 2.07 -1.50
CA ILE A 175 20.34 1.32 -2.37
C ILE A 175 21.11 0.58 -3.48
N ASP A 176 22.13 1.23 -4.04
CA ASP A 176 22.90 0.71 -5.17
C ASP A 176 24.07 -0.18 -4.71
N SER A 177 24.77 0.19 -3.63
CA SER A 177 26.01 -0.48 -3.20
C SER A 177 25.82 -1.55 -2.12
N GLY A 178 24.83 -1.40 -1.25
CA GLY A 178 24.66 -2.22 -0.04
C GLY A 178 25.72 -2.02 1.05
N GLU A 179 26.55 -0.98 0.94
CA GLU A 179 27.53 -0.62 1.98
C GLU A 179 26.83 -0.16 3.27
N LEU A 180 27.50 -0.32 4.43
CA LEU A 180 26.98 0.16 5.71
C LEU A 180 27.04 1.70 5.78
N PRO A 181 26.01 2.37 6.34
CA PRO A 181 25.99 3.83 6.47
C PRO A 181 27.19 4.39 7.24
N CYS A 182 27.61 3.70 8.30
CA CYS A 182 28.76 4.09 9.11
C CYS A 182 30.06 4.16 8.29
N ASP A 183 30.30 3.17 7.43
CA ASP A 183 31.49 3.11 6.58
C ASP A 183 31.50 4.25 5.54
N ILE A 184 30.32 4.63 5.02
CA ILE A 184 30.19 5.74 4.07
C ILE A 184 30.48 7.08 4.75
N VAL A 185 29.98 7.27 5.97
CA VAL A 185 30.22 8.49 6.77
C VAL A 185 31.71 8.67 7.07
N GLU A 186 32.40 7.60 7.46
CA GLU A 186 33.83 7.63 7.75
C GLU A 186 34.68 7.90 6.49
N LYS A 187 34.35 7.27 5.35
CA LYS A 187 35.08 7.46 4.09
C LYS A 187 34.98 8.89 3.55
N GLU A 188 33.86 9.56 3.77
CA GLU A 188 33.58 10.88 3.18
C GLU A 188 33.73 12.05 4.17
N ASN A 189 34.13 11.82 5.42
CA ASN A 189 34.25 12.85 6.48
C ASN A 189 32.97 13.68 6.65
N LEU A 190 31.80 13.05 6.46
CA LEU A 190 30.50 13.70 6.54
C LEU A 190 30.00 13.71 8.00
N ARG A 191 30.51 14.63 8.82
CA ARG A 191 29.93 14.96 10.14
C ARG A 191 29.05 16.19 10.04
#